data_AF-A0A7S4MVN3-F1
#
_entry.id   AF-A0A7S4MVN3-F1
#
_cell.length_a   1.000
_cell.length_b   1.000
_cell.length_c   1.000
_cell.angle_alpha   90.00
_cell.angle_beta   90.00
_cell.angle_gamma   90.00
#
_symmetry.space_group_name_H-M   'P 1'
#
loop_
_entity.id
_entity.type
_entity.pdbx_description
1 polymer ?
#
loop_
_entity_poly.entity_id
_entity_poly.type
_entity_poly.pdbx_seq_one_letter_code
_entity_poly.pdbx_strand_id
1 'polypeptide(L)'
;MDSIAQPEETRLERLGSYTINASMGAKDRTNFDLIFSGGSVIDFVYPNNPTKATIVNAANGECLGGGGADGAISSAGGPNLLNDRLALPIIKSIQSSSTSEDDISEDEIYCEINVRWRPTGNAKLSGPGEYGSLKVSNVIHAVGPNYLNCNTMPEEADALLRSAYAKSLELAEESDLEAVAFCLLSAGMFRGDRTLDHVLRIAVEAVCDFKGYDSLCDVHTWPFSLKKADALAKIAQEIGLEKANS
;
A
#
# COMPACT_ATOMS: atom_id res chain seq x y z
N MET A 1 2.56 -9.53 -47.08
CA MET A 1 2.11 -10.04 -45.78
C MET A 1 2.88 -9.24 -44.76
N ASP A 2 2.36 -8.05 -44.46
CA ASP A 2 3.02 -7.13 -43.55
C ASP A 2 2.88 -7.69 -42.14
N SER A 3 4.03 -7.83 -41.46
CA SER A 3 4.10 -8.28 -40.09
C SER A 3 3.32 -7.31 -39.22
N ILE A 4 2.25 -7.80 -38.60
CA ILE A 4 1.59 -7.10 -37.51
C ILE A 4 2.64 -7.00 -36.40
N ALA A 5 3.18 -5.80 -36.19
CA ALA A 5 3.99 -5.50 -35.03
C ALA A 5 3.14 -5.84 -33.79
N GLN A 6 3.66 -6.74 -32.95
CA GLN A 6 3.05 -6.95 -31.64
C GLN A 6 3.09 -5.61 -30.89
N PRO A 7 2.00 -5.21 -30.21
CA PRO A 7 1.99 -3.96 -29.48
C PRO A 7 3.13 -3.99 -28.47
N GLU A 8 3.96 -2.95 -28.45
CA GLU A 8 4.96 -2.80 -27.40
C GLU A 8 4.25 -2.93 -26.06
N GLU A 9 4.60 -3.94 -25.27
CA GLU A 9 4.20 -4.02 -23.87
C GLU A 9 4.60 -2.71 -23.22
N THR A 10 3.62 -1.92 -22.77
CA THR A 10 3.84 -0.64 -22.12
C THR A 10 4.61 -0.91 -20.83
N ARG A 11 5.94 -0.91 -20.90
CA ARG A 11 6.80 -1.13 -19.75
C ARG A 11 6.61 0.07 -18.83
N LEU A 12 6.10 -0.18 -17.63
CA LEU A 12 5.92 0.86 -16.61
C LEU A 12 7.22 1.64 -16.44
N GLU A 13 7.12 2.97 -16.45
CA GLU A 13 8.28 3.83 -16.24
C GLU A 13 8.90 3.51 -14.88
N ARG A 14 10.20 3.19 -14.85
CA ARG A 14 10.94 2.84 -13.64
C ARG A 14 11.86 3.99 -13.26
N LEU A 15 11.52 4.69 -12.18
CA LEU A 15 12.25 5.85 -11.66
C LEU A 15 13.35 5.45 -10.67
N GLY A 16 13.26 4.25 -10.09
CA GLY A 16 14.26 3.67 -9.19
C GLY A 16 13.94 2.20 -8.89
N SER A 17 14.96 1.43 -8.51
CA SER A 17 14.85 0.00 -8.18
C SER A 17 15.91 -0.34 -7.14
N TYR A 18 15.51 -0.99 -6.06
CA TYR A 18 16.37 -1.31 -4.93
C TYR A 18 16.06 -2.72 -4.43
N THR A 19 17.07 -3.55 -4.24
CA THR A 19 16.86 -4.90 -3.73
C THR A 19 16.80 -4.89 -2.22
N ILE A 20 15.70 -5.38 -1.66
CA ILE A 20 15.52 -5.54 -0.22
C ILE A 20 16.03 -6.93 0.16
N ASN A 21 17.18 -6.94 0.84
CA ASN A 21 17.74 -8.16 1.41
C ASN A 21 17.05 -8.42 2.74
N ALA A 22 16.21 -9.45 2.80
CA ALA A 22 15.52 -9.83 4.01
C ALA A 22 16.46 -10.61 4.96
N SER A 23 17.62 -10.04 5.32
CA SER A 23 18.69 -10.72 6.05
C SER A 23 19.01 -10.06 7.39
N MET A 24 18.22 -10.37 8.44
CA MET A 24 18.75 -10.56 9.81
C MET A 24 17.81 -11.49 10.62
N GLY A 25 18.15 -12.79 10.69
CA GLY A 25 17.82 -13.62 11.85
C GLY A 25 16.86 -14.82 11.70
N ALA A 26 16.23 -15.09 10.55
CA ALA A 26 15.33 -16.26 10.39
C ALA A 26 15.54 -16.96 9.03
N LYS A 27 15.36 -18.28 8.99
CA LYS A 27 15.77 -19.16 7.87
C LYS A 27 14.89 -19.10 6.61
N ASP A 28 13.74 -18.41 6.66
CA ASP A 28 12.68 -18.52 5.65
C ASP A 28 12.26 -17.12 5.14
N ARG A 29 13.19 -16.35 4.56
CA ARG A 29 12.86 -15.05 3.97
C ARG A 29 13.45 -14.89 2.57
N THR A 30 12.66 -14.35 1.66
CA THR A 30 13.01 -14.09 0.26
C THR A 30 13.29 -12.62 0.00
N ASN A 31 14.24 -12.38 -0.89
CA ASN A 31 14.54 -11.04 -1.39
C ASN A 31 13.45 -10.61 -2.37
N PHE A 32 13.13 -9.32 -2.36
CA PHE A 32 12.22 -8.69 -3.31
C PHE A 32 12.73 -7.29 -3.68
N ASP A 33 12.24 -6.75 -4.79
CA ASP A 33 12.64 -5.42 -5.25
C ASP A 33 11.63 -4.35 -4.82
N LEU A 34 12.13 -3.25 -4.25
CA LEU A 34 11.40 -2.00 -4.07
C LEU A 34 11.59 -1.11 -5.31
N ILE A 35 10.50 -0.88 -6.03
CA ILE A 35 10.48 -0.17 -7.30
C ILE A 35 9.73 1.15 -7.16
N PHE A 36 10.32 2.25 -7.64
CA PHE A 36 9.65 3.54 -7.75
C PHE A 36 9.14 3.70 -9.17
N SER A 37 7.81 3.75 -9.35
CA SER A 37 7.17 3.74 -10.67
C SER A 37 6.65 5.11 -11.11
N GLY A 38 6.75 5.40 -12.40
CA GLY A 38 6.17 6.58 -13.05
C GLY A 38 4.79 6.32 -13.64
N GLY A 39 4.13 7.36 -14.16
CA GLY A 39 2.78 7.26 -14.72
C GLY A 39 1.67 7.18 -13.68
N SER A 40 0.61 6.41 -13.97
CA SER A 40 -0.55 6.22 -13.09
C SER A 40 -0.63 4.80 -12.54
N VAL A 41 -0.98 4.68 -11.25
CA VAL A 41 -1.15 3.36 -10.59
C VAL A 41 -2.28 2.52 -11.20
N ILE A 42 -3.29 3.15 -11.82
CA ILE A 42 -4.39 2.42 -12.47
C ILE A 42 -3.94 1.72 -13.76
N ASP A 43 -2.79 2.12 -14.30
CA ASP A 43 -2.15 1.49 -15.46
C ASP A 43 -1.18 0.38 -15.04
N PHE A 44 -1.12 0.03 -13.73
CA PHE A 44 -0.29 -1.06 -13.23
C PHE A 44 -0.72 -2.39 -13.87
N VAL A 45 0.22 -3.03 -14.55
CA VAL A 45 0.09 -4.34 -15.16
C VAL A 45 1.20 -5.23 -14.65
N TYR A 46 0.87 -6.47 -14.32
CA TYR A 46 1.84 -7.53 -14.07
C TYR A 46 1.71 -8.58 -15.19
N PRO A 47 2.51 -8.47 -16.27
CA PRO A 47 2.22 -9.10 -17.57
C PRO A 47 2.05 -10.61 -17.53
N ASN A 48 2.82 -11.30 -16.68
CA ASN A 48 2.84 -12.76 -16.62
C ASN A 48 1.74 -13.35 -15.74
N ASN A 49 1.24 -12.60 -14.75
CA ASN A 49 0.35 -13.14 -13.73
C ASN A 49 -0.54 -12.07 -13.08
N PRO A 50 -1.46 -11.43 -13.82
CA PRO A 50 -2.22 -10.27 -13.33
C PRO A 50 -3.12 -10.59 -12.12
N THR A 51 -3.46 -11.86 -11.89
CA THR A 51 -4.21 -12.31 -10.70
C THR A 51 -3.34 -12.39 -9.45
N LYS A 52 -2.01 -12.47 -9.60
CA LYS A 52 -1.00 -12.43 -8.53
C LYS A 52 -0.47 -11.03 -8.26
N ALA A 53 -1.14 -10.00 -8.75
CA ALA A 53 -0.77 -8.62 -8.48
C ALA A 53 -1.93 -7.86 -7.85
N THR A 54 -1.61 -6.87 -7.01
CA THR A 54 -2.60 -5.98 -6.41
C THR A 54 -2.15 -4.53 -6.41
N ILE A 55 -3.13 -3.64 -6.40
CA ILE A 55 -2.94 -2.23 -6.08
C ILE A 55 -3.30 -2.02 -4.62
N VAL A 56 -2.42 -1.35 -3.87
CA VAL A 56 -2.72 -0.85 -2.53
C VAL A 56 -3.20 0.59 -2.66
N ASN A 57 -4.50 0.76 -2.49
CA ASN A 57 -5.19 2.03 -2.47
C ASN A 57 -4.95 2.80 -1.16
N ALA A 58 -4.73 4.11 -1.29
CA ALA A 58 -4.71 5.03 -0.15
C ALA A 58 -6.14 5.41 0.25
N ALA A 59 -6.80 4.53 0.99
CA ALA A 59 -8.20 4.66 1.36
C ALA A 59 -8.42 5.61 2.55
N ASN A 60 -9.65 6.12 2.65
CA ASN A 60 -10.16 6.70 3.89
C ASN A 60 -10.85 5.63 4.75
N GLY A 61 -11.27 5.98 5.97
CA GLY A 61 -11.90 5.04 6.88
C GLY A 61 -13.24 4.47 6.42
N GLU A 62 -13.88 5.07 5.40
CA GLU A 62 -15.10 4.51 4.81
C GLU A 62 -14.78 3.50 3.71
N CYS A 63 -13.58 3.53 3.11
CA CYS A 63 -13.21 2.72 1.93
C CYS A 63 -14.17 2.83 0.72
N LEU A 64 -15.13 3.77 0.73
CA LEU A 64 -16.15 3.94 -0.31
C LEU A 64 -15.79 5.00 -1.36
N GLY A 65 -14.50 5.21 -1.57
CA GLY A 65 -13.97 6.19 -2.52
C GLY A 65 -13.65 7.54 -1.89
N GLY A 66 -13.16 8.47 -2.70
CA GLY A 66 -12.59 9.74 -2.24
C GLY A 66 -11.98 10.55 -3.38
N GLY A 67 -11.08 11.47 -3.04
CA GLY A 67 -10.28 12.21 -4.02
C GLY A 67 -8.90 11.59 -4.27
N GLY A 68 -8.12 12.15 -5.20
CA GLY A 68 -6.76 11.70 -5.46
C GLY A 68 -6.67 10.27 -6.00
N ALA A 69 -5.72 9.48 -5.49
CA ALA A 69 -5.49 8.11 -5.94
C ALA A 69 -6.71 7.20 -5.71
N ASP A 70 -7.38 7.32 -4.57
CA ASP A 70 -8.58 6.54 -4.27
C ASP A 70 -9.73 6.87 -5.22
N GLY A 71 -9.92 8.15 -5.56
CA GLY A 71 -10.89 8.55 -6.58
C GLY A 71 -10.59 7.93 -7.95
N ALA A 72 -9.31 7.95 -8.37
CA ALA A 72 -8.88 7.34 -9.62
C ALA A 72 -9.08 5.83 -9.65
N ILE A 73 -8.70 5.13 -8.57
CA ILE A 73 -8.89 3.68 -8.43
C ILE A 73 -10.37 3.32 -8.38
N SER A 74 -11.19 4.10 -7.67
CA SER A 74 -12.65 3.90 -7.61
C SER A 74 -13.29 4.04 -8.99
N SER A 75 -12.91 5.09 -9.72
CA SER A 75 -13.42 5.34 -11.07
C SER A 75 -12.99 4.26 -12.06
N ALA A 76 -11.75 3.79 -11.97
CA ALA A 76 -11.22 2.73 -12.83
C ALA A 76 -11.80 1.36 -12.49
N GLY A 77 -11.99 1.06 -11.20
CA GLY A 77 -12.51 -0.21 -10.71
C GLY A 77 -14.01 -0.42 -10.96
N GLY A 78 -14.75 0.68 -11.14
CA GLY A 78 -16.14 0.65 -11.54
C GLY A 78 -17.09 0.03 -10.49
N PRO A 79 -18.31 -0.36 -10.89
CA PRO A 79 -19.34 -0.81 -9.96
C PRO A 79 -18.99 -2.10 -9.23
N ASN A 80 -18.19 -2.99 -9.83
CA ASN A 80 -17.77 -4.24 -9.19
C ASN A 80 -16.86 -3.97 -7.98
N LEU A 81 -15.88 -3.08 -8.12
CA LEU A 81 -15.02 -2.71 -6.99
C LEU A 81 -15.81 -2.01 -5.88
N LEU A 82 -16.79 -1.17 -6.24
CA LEU A 82 -17.68 -0.54 -5.27
C LEU A 82 -18.52 -1.57 -4.50
N ASN A 83 -19.09 -2.56 -5.20
CA ASN A 83 -19.87 -3.63 -4.57
C ASN A 83 -19.03 -4.44 -3.58
N ASP A 84 -17.79 -4.79 -3.95
CA ASP A 84 -16.90 -5.53 -3.06
C ASP A 84 -16.51 -4.69 -1.83
N ARG A 85 -16.26 -3.38 -2.01
CA ARG A 85 -16.01 -2.46 -0.89
C ARG A 85 -17.19 -2.38 0.07
N LEU A 86 -18.41 -2.32 -0.45
CA LEU A 86 -19.64 -2.33 0.36
C LEU A 86 -19.82 -3.65 1.13
N ALA A 87 -19.30 -4.76 0.61
CA ALA A 87 -19.37 -6.08 1.24
C ALA A 87 -18.27 -6.31 2.30
N LEU A 88 -17.28 -5.42 2.42
CA LEU A 88 -16.21 -5.58 3.40
C LEU A 88 -16.77 -5.58 4.83
N PRO A 89 -16.31 -6.51 5.69
CA PRO A 89 -16.81 -6.61 7.04
C PRO A 89 -16.46 -5.36 7.84
N ILE A 90 -17.45 -4.75 8.48
CA ILE A 90 -17.23 -3.75 9.52
C ILE A 90 -16.56 -4.48 10.70
N ILE A 91 -15.28 -4.19 10.97
CA ILE A 91 -14.67 -4.64 12.22
C ILE A 91 -15.30 -3.80 13.33
N LYS A 92 -16.01 -4.43 14.26
CA LYS A 92 -16.61 -3.72 15.40
C LYS A 92 -15.51 -3.32 16.38
N SER A 93 -15.52 -2.08 16.84
CA SER A 93 -14.76 -1.65 18.02
C SER A 93 -15.15 -2.51 19.22
N ILE A 94 -14.15 -2.93 19.99
CA ILE A 94 -14.40 -3.38 21.37
C ILE A 94 -14.81 -2.11 22.12
N GLN A 95 -16.07 -2.06 22.55
CA GLN A 95 -16.47 -1.09 23.56
C GLN A 95 -15.62 -1.37 24.80
N SER A 96 -15.00 -0.32 25.33
CA SER A 96 -14.41 -0.28 26.66
C SER A 96 -15.41 -0.85 27.68
N SER A 97 -15.33 -2.14 27.93
CA SER A 97 -16.00 -2.79 29.04
C SER A 97 -14.88 -3.08 30.03
N SER A 98 -14.78 -2.16 31.00
CA SER A 98 -14.30 -2.42 32.36
C SER A 98 -13.51 -3.72 32.51
N THR A 99 -12.25 -3.70 32.11
CA THR A 99 -11.25 -4.70 32.48
C THR A 99 -9.94 -3.94 32.70
N SER A 100 -9.22 -4.37 33.73
CA SER A 100 -8.05 -3.76 34.34
C SER A 100 -6.98 -3.29 33.35
N GLU A 101 -6.23 -2.27 33.75
CA GLU A 101 -5.18 -1.55 33.00
C GLU A 101 -3.98 -2.41 32.52
N ASP A 102 -4.05 -3.74 32.60
CA ASP A 102 -2.92 -4.65 32.39
C ASP A 102 -3.06 -5.61 31.17
N ASP A 103 -4.16 -5.60 30.41
CA ASP A 103 -4.40 -6.59 29.33
C ASP A 103 -4.72 -5.96 27.96
N ILE A 104 -4.14 -4.81 27.61
CA ILE A 104 -4.18 -4.34 26.21
C ILE A 104 -2.99 -4.97 25.47
N SER A 105 -3.24 -6.04 24.72
CA SER A 105 -2.28 -6.56 23.74
C SER A 105 -2.09 -5.55 22.61
N GLU A 106 -0.85 -5.35 22.15
CA GLU A 106 -0.44 -4.39 21.10
C GLU A 106 -1.12 -4.57 19.72
N ASP A 107 -2.02 -5.53 19.55
CA ASP A 107 -2.61 -5.96 18.28
C ASP A 107 -3.95 -5.30 17.88
N GLU A 108 -4.45 -4.31 18.64
CA GLU A 108 -5.76 -3.69 18.34
C GLU A 108 -5.66 -2.31 17.65
N ILE A 109 -5.19 -2.29 16.41
CA ILE A 109 -5.30 -1.12 15.52
C ILE A 109 -6.60 -1.25 14.69
N TYR A 110 -7.65 -0.60 15.18
CA TYR A 110 -9.04 -0.69 14.70
C TYR A 110 -9.26 -0.19 13.27
N CYS A 111 -10.13 -0.88 12.52
CA CYS A 111 -10.64 -0.43 11.22
C CYS A 111 -12.17 -0.59 11.19
N GLU A 112 -12.88 0.44 11.60
CA GLU A 112 -14.31 0.55 11.31
C GLU A 112 -14.47 1.06 9.87
N ILE A 113 -14.68 0.16 8.89
CA ILE A 113 -14.86 0.48 7.46
C ILE A 113 -16.11 1.38 7.19
N ASN A 114 -16.82 1.84 8.23
CA ASN A 114 -18.03 2.65 8.10
C ASN A 114 -18.25 3.66 9.24
N VAL A 115 -17.21 4.09 9.98
CA VAL A 115 -17.42 5.03 11.09
C VAL A 115 -16.43 6.19 11.09
N ARG A 116 -17.00 7.37 11.30
CA ARG A 116 -16.37 8.69 11.24
C ARG A 116 -15.41 9.01 12.40
N TRP A 117 -14.87 8.04 13.14
CA TRP A 117 -13.99 8.32 14.30
C TRP A 117 -12.88 7.25 14.55
N ARG A 118 -11.79 7.25 13.75
CA ARG A 118 -10.31 7.08 14.05
C ARG A 118 -9.82 6.19 15.23
N PRO A 119 -8.67 5.46 15.17
CA PRO A 119 -7.41 5.71 14.44
C PRO A 119 -7.13 4.65 13.35
N THR A 120 -6.17 4.85 12.45
CA THR A 120 -6.07 4.04 11.21
C THR A 120 -4.66 3.62 10.84
N GLY A 121 -4.40 2.32 10.91
CA GLY A 121 -3.16 1.64 10.51
C GLY A 121 -3.42 0.21 10.01
N ASN A 122 -4.48 0.03 9.22
CA ASN A 122 -5.00 -1.28 8.83
C ASN A 122 -5.28 -1.33 7.33
N ALA A 123 -5.57 -2.51 6.79
CA ALA A 123 -5.86 -2.73 5.39
C ALA A 123 -6.93 -3.81 5.17
N LYS A 124 -7.62 -3.76 4.04
CA LYS A 124 -8.64 -4.74 3.64
C LYS A 124 -8.58 -5.10 2.18
N LEU A 125 -8.79 -6.37 1.85
CA LEU A 125 -8.77 -6.87 0.49
C LEU A 125 -10.17 -6.91 -0.12
N SER A 126 -10.35 -6.28 -1.28
CA SER A 126 -11.45 -6.60 -2.19
C SER A 126 -10.97 -7.54 -3.27
N GLY A 127 -11.77 -8.57 -3.56
CA GLY A 127 -11.55 -9.50 -4.66
C GLY A 127 -11.43 -10.96 -4.24
N PRO A 128 -11.09 -11.85 -5.19
CA PRO A 128 -10.79 -11.54 -6.58
C PRO A 128 -12.03 -11.17 -7.41
N GLY A 129 -11.89 -10.22 -8.35
CA GLY A 129 -12.97 -9.80 -9.25
C GLY A 129 -12.47 -9.12 -10.54
N GLU A 130 -13.41 -8.76 -11.42
CA GLU A 130 -13.14 -7.93 -12.60
C GLU A 130 -13.46 -6.46 -12.30
N TYR A 131 -12.44 -5.62 -12.26
CA TYR A 131 -12.55 -4.23 -11.81
C TYR A 131 -12.36 -3.22 -12.94
N GLY A 132 -13.38 -3.12 -13.81
CA GLY A 132 -13.45 -2.11 -14.86
C GLY A 132 -12.19 -2.09 -15.74
N SER A 133 -11.44 -0.98 -15.72
CA SER A 133 -10.21 -0.84 -16.48
C SER A 133 -8.95 -1.31 -15.76
N LEU A 134 -9.01 -1.59 -14.45
CA LEU A 134 -7.88 -2.09 -13.67
C LEU A 134 -7.42 -3.44 -14.20
N LYS A 135 -6.10 -3.66 -14.21
CA LYS A 135 -5.48 -4.91 -14.70
C LYS A 135 -5.05 -5.86 -13.58
N VAL A 136 -5.64 -5.68 -12.40
CA VAL A 136 -5.48 -6.53 -11.22
C VAL A 136 -6.83 -7.11 -10.82
N SER A 137 -6.82 -8.32 -10.26
CA SER A 137 -8.04 -8.95 -9.76
C SER A 137 -8.35 -8.62 -8.30
N ASN A 138 -7.38 -8.06 -7.58
CA ASN A 138 -7.51 -7.73 -6.17
C ASN A 138 -7.08 -6.28 -5.91
N VAL A 139 -7.75 -5.61 -4.97
CA VAL A 139 -7.35 -4.28 -4.49
C VAL A 139 -7.30 -4.29 -2.97
N ILE A 140 -6.14 -3.96 -2.42
CA ILE A 140 -5.98 -3.74 -0.98
C ILE A 140 -6.29 -2.28 -0.68
N HIS A 141 -7.20 -2.03 0.26
CA HIS A 141 -7.56 -0.68 0.73
C HIS A 141 -6.88 -0.45 2.07
N ALA A 142 -5.78 0.31 2.05
CA ALA A 142 -5.01 0.63 3.23
C ALA A 142 -5.41 1.99 3.78
N VAL A 143 -5.72 2.03 5.07
CA VAL A 143 -6.14 3.24 5.76
C VAL A 143 -5.00 3.69 6.68
N GLY A 144 -4.22 4.66 6.20
CA GLY A 144 -3.21 5.34 7.01
C GLY A 144 -3.83 6.45 7.89
N PRO A 145 -3.05 7.05 8.81
CA PRO A 145 -3.52 8.13 9.68
C PRO A 145 -3.89 9.38 8.87
N ASN A 146 -4.93 10.08 9.33
CA ASN A 146 -5.21 11.45 8.89
C ASN A 146 -4.59 12.46 9.86
N TYR A 147 -3.35 12.88 9.60
CA TYR A 147 -2.58 13.80 10.43
C TYR A 147 -3.22 15.18 10.55
N LEU A 148 -3.99 15.66 9.55
CA LEU A 148 -4.67 16.96 9.64
C LEU A 148 -5.63 17.03 10.80
N ASN A 149 -6.32 15.91 11.03
CA ASN A 149 -7.33 15.89 12.03
C ASN A 149 -6.91 15.10 13.26
N CYS A 150 -5.80 14.32 13.27
CA CYS A 150 -5.43 13.25 14.23
C CYS A 150 -5.58 13.66 15.72
N ASN A 151 -6.11 12.77 16.56
CA ASN A 151 -6.41 13.02 17.99
C ASN A 151 -5.59 12.05 18.84
N THR A 152 -4.35 11.86 18.42
CA THR A 152 -3.36 10.90 18.90
C THR A 152 -2.01 11.60 18.83
N MET A 153 -1.03 11.14 19.58
CA MET A 153 0.30 11.74 19.51
C MET A 153 0.92 11.54 18.12
N PRO A 154 1.79 12.45 17.66
CA PRO A 154 2.36 12.33 16.33
C PRO A 154 3.10 10.99 16.11
N GLU A 155 3.80 10.48 17.13
CA GLU A 155 4.49 9.18 17.08
C GLU A 155 3.51 8.00 16.96
N GLU A 156 2.37 8.05 17.66
CA GLU A 156 1.31 7.05 17.52
C GLU A 156 0.72 7.06 16.10
N ALA A 157 0.55 8.25 15.51
CA ALA A 157 0.14 8.37 14.12
C ALA A 157 1.19 7.80 13.14
N ASP A 158 2.48 8.01 13.40
CA ASP A 158 3.54 7.42 12.58
C ASP A 158 3.53 5.88 12.67
N ALA A 159 3.29 5.31 13.86
CA ALA A 159 3.13 3.88 14.06
C ALA A 159 1.93 3.32 13.30
N LEU A 160 0.82 4.05 13.28
CA LEU A 160 -0.35 3.71 12.46
C LEU A 160 -0.02 3.70 10.96
N LEU A 161 0.77 4.67 10.47
CA LEU A 161 1.20 4.67 9.07
C LEU A 161 2.07 3.44 8.74
N ARG A 162 3.02 3.08 9.62
CA ARG A 162 3.82 1.84 9.46
C ARG A 162 2.92 0.61 9.43
N SER A 163 1.97 0.53 10.35
CA SER A 163 1.04 -0.59 10.45
C SER A 163 0.18 -0.74 9.18
N ALA A 164 -0.26 0.36 8.55
CA ALA A 164 -1.03 0.28 7.30
C ALA A 164 -0.22 -0.36 6.15
N TYR A 165 1.07 -0.03 6.04
CA TYR A 165 1.98 -0.68 5.09
C TYR A 165 2.18 -2.15 5.43
N ALA A 166 2.47 -2.47 6.68
CA ALA A 166 2.68 -3.85 7.15
C ALA A 166 1.44 -4.73 6.89
N LYS A 167 0.25 -4.29 7.31
CA LYS A 167 -1.01 -5.02 7.09
C LYS A 167 -1.35 -5.22 5.61
N SER A 168 -0.93 -4.28 4.76
CA SER A 168 -1.09 -4.45 3.31
C SER A 168 -0.19 -5.56 2.76
N LEU A 169 1.05 -5.65 3.24
CA LEU A 169 1.98 -6.70 2.83
C LEU A 169 1.60 -8.06 3.42
N GLU A 170 1.10 -8.12 4.66
CA GLU A 170 0.52 -9.32 5.26
C GLU A 170 -0.68 -9.85 4.45
N LEU A 171 -1.62 -8.98 4.04
CA LEU A 171 -2.74 -9.39 3.18
C LEU A 171 -2.27 -9.90 1.81
N ALA A 172 -1.17 -9.34 1.28
CA ALA A 172 -0.58 -9.81 0.04
C ALA A 172 0.05 -11.19 0.20
N GLU A 173 0.71 -11.45 1.33
CA GLU A 173 1.25 -12.77 1.71
C GLU A 173 0.12 -13.80 1.88
N GLU A 174 -0.93 -13.47 2.62
CA GLU A 174 -2.12 -14.33 2.81
C GLU A 174 -2.79 -14.70 1.47
N SER A 175 -2.69 -13.80 0.49
CA SER A 175 -3.24 -13.98 -0.86
C SER A 175 -2.21 -14.53 -1.85
N ASP A 176 -0.99 -14.83 -1.40
CA ASP A 176 0.13 -15.36 -2.18
C ASP A 176 0.41 -14.51 -3.44
N LEU A 177 0.50 -13.19 -3.30
CA LEU A 177 0.70 -12.25 -4.41
C LEU A 177 2.19 -12.08 -4.76
N GLU A 178 2.49 -12.00 -6.05
CA GLU A 178 3.86 -11.81 -6.54
C GLU A 178 4.25 -10.33 -6.62
N ALA A 179 3.28 -9.42 -6.78
CA ALA A 179 3.53 -7.99 -6.92
C ALA A 179 2.50 -7.09 -6.21
N VAL A 180 2.99 -6.05 -5.53
CA VAL A 180 2.17 -5.11 -4.74
C VAL A 180 2.47 -3.68 -5.16
N ALA A 181 1.46 -2.94 -5.64
CA ALA A 181 1.62 -1.55 -6.09
C ALA A 181 0.98 -0.53 -5.14
N PHE A 182 1.80 0.11 -4.31
CA PHE A 182 1.37 1.12 -3.35
C PHE A 182 1.12 2.49 -3.96
N CYS A 183 -0.07 3.02 -3.66
CA CYS A 183 -0.23 4.46 -3.49
C CYS A 183 0.52 4.92 -2.24
N LEU A 184 1.14 6.11 -2.27
CA LEU A 184 1.80 6.67 -1.09
C LEU A 184 0.77 7.06 -0.01
N LEU A 185 0.67 6.25 1.04
CA LEU A 185 -0.30 6.40 2.12
C LEU A 185 -0.01 7.68 2.91
N SER A 186 -1.05 8.43 3.24
CA SER A 186 -0.99 9.69 4.00
C SER A 186 0.01 10.74 3.47
N ALA A 187 0.53 10.61 2.24
CA ALA A 187 1.47 11.56 1.65
C ALA A 187 0.80 12.72 0.88
N GLY A 188 -0.53 12.71 0.79
CA GLY A 188 -1.35 13.70 0.10
C GLY A 188 -2.23 14.51 1.06
N MET A 189 -3.54 14.44 0.87
CA MET A 189 -4.53 15.21 1.64
C MET A 189 -4.45 14.96 3.15
N PHE A 190 -4.09 13.75 3.57
CA PHE A 190 -4.04 13.34 4.97
C PHE A 190 -2.73 13.64 5.68
N ARG A 191 -1.74 14.27 5.01
CA ARG A 191 -0.39 14.48 5.55
C ARG A 191 -0.32 15.45 6.73
N GLY A 192 -1.25 16.40 6.82
CA GLY A 192 -1.22 17.43 7.86
C GLY A 192 0.10 18.19 7.88
N ASP A 193 0.59 18.46 9.08
CA ASP A 193 1.85 19.19 9.31
C ASP A 193 3.10 18.31 9.19
N ARG A 194 2.94 17.01 8.90
CA ARG A 194 4.10 16.14 8.63
C ARG A 194 4.78 16.58 7.34
N THR A 195 6.11 16.58 7.38
CA THR A 195 6.88 16.85 6.17
C THR A 195 6.67 15.71 5.18
N LEU A 196 6.79 16.02 3.88
CA LEU A 196 6.72 14.99 2.84
C LEU A 196 7.83 13.95 3.02
N ASP A 197 9.06 14.38 3.33
CA ASP A 197 10.19 13.49 3.56
C ASP A 197 9.93 12.49 4.69
N HIS A 198 9.33 12.95 5.79
CA HIS A 198 9.01 12.10 6.95
C HIS A 198 8.04 10.97 6.61
N VAL A 199 6.92 11.28 5.95
CA VAL A 199 5.93 10.25 5.59
C VAL A 199 6.44 9.30 4.50
N LEU A 200 7.27 9.78 3.57
CA LEU A 200 7.91 8.93 2.58
C LEU A 200 8.96 8.01 3.21
N ARG A 201 9.69 8.49 4.23
CA ARG A 201 10.64 7.67 4.97
C ARG A 201 9.94 6.52 5.68
N ILE A 202 8.83 6.81 6.36
CA ILE A 202 8.00 5.78 7.00
C ILE A 202 7.55 4.72 5.97
N ALA A 203 7.13 5.13 4.77
CA ALA A 203 6.73 4.21 3.71
C ALA A 203 7.87 3.27 3.28
N VAL A 204 9.05 3.82 3.01
CA VAL A 204 10.22 3.02 2.58
C VAL A 204 10.67 2.09 3.71
N GLU A 205 10.81 2.61 4.94
CA GLU A 205 11.24 1.81 6.08
C GLU A 205 10.24 0.69 6.39
N ALA A 206 8.92 0.95 6.36
CA ALA A 206 7.91 -0.09 6.59
C ALA A 206 7.97 -1.22 5.55
N VAL A 207 8.29 -0.91 4.29
CA VAL A 207 8.52 -1.94 3.26
C VAL A 207 9.82 -2.70 3.53
N CYS A 208 10.89 -2.01 3.94
CA CYS A 208 12.18 -2.66 4.24
C CYS A 208 12.13 -3.55 5.50
N ASP A 209 11.32 -3.16 6.48
CA ASP A 209 11.11 -3.92 7.72
C ASP A 209 10.32 -5.22 7.46
N PHE A 210 9.59 -5.29 6.34
CA PHE A 210 8.80 -6.46 5.96
C PHE A 210 9.69 -7.64 5.57
N LYS A 211 9.27 -8.84 5.98
CA LYS A 211 10.10 -10.04 5.91
C LYS A 211 10.22 -10.64 4.51
N GLY A 212 9.35 -10.25 3.59
CA GLY A 212 9.16 -10.98 2.34
C GLY A 212 8.52 -12.35 2.57
N TYR A 213 8.09 -12.98 1.48
CA TYR A 213 7.55 -14.34 1.43
C TYR A 213 7.84 -14.93 0.06
N ASP A 214 7.80 -16.27 -0.07
CA ASP A 214 8.39 -16.98 -1.21
C ASP A 214 7.98 -16.48 -2.60
N SER A 215 6.72 -16.06 -2.76
CA SER A 215 6.18 -15.53 -4.02
C SER A 215 6.40 -14.04 -4.24
N LEU A 216 6.67 -13.24 -3.19
CA LEU A 216 6.84 -11.80 -3.34
C LEU A 216 8.09 -11.47 -4.17
N CYS A 217 7.87 -10.83 -5.31
CA CYS A 217 8.92 -10.39 -6.21
C CYS A 217 9.08 -8.88 -6.20
N ASP A 218 7.98 -8.14 -6.37
CA ASP A 218 8.01 -6.70 -6.63
C ASP A 218 7.10 -5.92 -5.68
N VAL A 219 7.65 -4.91 -5.00
CA VAL A 219 6.89 -3.88 -4.29
C VAL A 219 7.07 -2.55 -5.01
N HIS A 220 6.03 -2.09 -5.70
CA HIS A 220 6.02 -0.80 -6.36
C HIS A 220 5.49 0.29 -5.42
N THR A 221 6.07 1.49 -5.50
CA THR A 221 5.47 2.71 -4.93
C THR A 221 5.29 3.74 -6.04
N TRP A 222 4.15 4.44 -5.99
CA TRP A 222 3.78 5.44 -6.99
C TRP A 222 3.94 6.88 -6.45
N PRO A 223 5.06 7.57 -6.75
CA PRO A 223 5.28 8.95 -6.36
C PRO A 223 4.28 9.94 -6.98
N PHE A 224 3.78 9.70 -8.20
CA PHE A 224 2.94 10.64 -8.97
C PHE A 224 3.59 12.00 -9.29
N SER A 225 4.86 12.24 -8.93
CA SER A 225 5.64 13.40 -9.35
C SER A 225 7.13 13.14 -9.22
N LEU A 226 7.94 13.77 -10.08
CA LEU A 226 9.41 13.66 -10.03
C LEU A 226 9.96 14.12 -8.67
N LYS A 227 9.41 15.20 -8.09
CA LYS A 227 9.81 15.68 -6.76
C LYS A 227 9.69 14.60 -5.67
N LYS A 228 8.64 13.78 -5.71
CA LYS A 228 8.46 12.67 -4.75
C LYS A 228 9.36 11.49 -5.09
N ALA A 229 9.58 11.21 -6.38
CA ALA A 229 10.51 10.17 -6.81
C ALA A 229 11.95 10.49 -6.36
N ASP A 230 12.39 11.73 -6.52
CA ASP A 230 13.71 12.20 -6.06
C ASP A 230 13.84 12.09 -4.53
N ALA A 231 12.78 12.46 -3.79
CA ALA A 231 12.76 12.33 -2.33
C ALA A 231 12.86 10.85 -1.90
N LEU A 232 12.10 9.95 -2.52
CA LEU A 232 12.18 8.51 -2.27
C LEU A 232 13.57 7.95 -2.60
N ALA A 233 14.17 8.36 -3.72
CA ALA A 233 15.52 7.94 -4.11
C ALA A 233 16.58 8.44 -3.12
N LYS A 234 16.44 9.65 -2.59
CA LYS A 234 17.30 10.19 -1.54
C LYS A 234 17.16 9.39 -0.24
N ILE A 235 15.93 9.11 0.19
CA ILE A 235 15.65 8.32 1.38
C ILE A 235 16.26 6.91 1.25
N ALA A 236 16.06 6.25 0.11
CA ALA A 236 16.62 4.92 -0.16
C ALA A 236 18.16 4.91 -0.02
N GLN A 237 18.84 5.96 -0.51
CA GLN A 237 20.28 6.11 -0.32
C GLN A 237 20.67 6.35 1.14
N GLU A 238 19.93 7.20 1.85
CA GLU A 238 20.21 7.54 3.25
C GLU A 238 20.05 6.35 4.20
N ILE A 239 19.12 5.43 3.92
CA ILE A 239 18.94 4.19 4.69
C ILE A 239 19.81 3.03 4.19
N GLY A 240 20.63 3.26 3.14
CA GLY A 240 21.62 2.30 2.67
C GLY A 240 21.09 1.21 1.73
N LEU A 241 19.99 1.44 1.01
CA LEU A 241 19.50 0.48 0.02
C LEU A 241 20.42 0.41 -1.20
N GLU A 242 20.73 -0.82 -1.61
CA GLU A 242 21.48 -1.10 -2.83
C GLU A 242 20.55 -1.01 -4.04
N LYS A 243 20.97 -0.31 -5.09
CA LYS A 243 20.22 -0.29 -6.35
C LYS A 243 20.23 -1.70 -6.96
N ALA A 244 19.07 -2.15 -7.42
CA ALA A 244 18.97 -3.41 -8.16
C ALA A 244 19.83 -3.32 -9.44
N ASN A 245 20.53 -4.40 -9.77
CA ASN A 245 21.32 -4.47 -10.99
C ASN A 245 20.37 -4.46 -12.20
N SER A 246 20.43 -3.39 -12.99
CA SER A 246 19.62 -3.17 -14.20
C SER A 246 20.00 -4.07 -15.36
#